data_AF-A0A2U3ET89-F1
#
_entry.id   AF-A0A2U3ET89-F1
#
_cell.length_a   1.000
_cell.length_b   1.000
_cell.length_c   1.000
_cell.angle_alpha   90.00
_cell.angle_beta   90.00
_cell.angle_gamma   90.00
#
_symmetry.space_group_name_H-M   'P 1'
#
loop_
_entity.id
_entity.type
_entity.pdbx_description
1 polymer ?
#
loop_
_entity_poly.entity_id
_entity_poly.type
_entity_poly.pdbx_seq_one_letter_code
_entity_poly.pdbx_strand_id
1 'polypeptide(L)'
;SVFSEDKHTSRSDRYSYIPTITLLENLQREGFEPFFACQSRVRDPERREHTKHLLRLRRAGQINGQHVPEIIILNSHDGASSFQLLPGIFRSVCTNSLVCGQSFGEIRVPHRGDIVGKVIEGAYEVLGVFDRVEEKREAMQSLRLPAPA
;
A
#
# COMPACT_ATOMS: atom_id res chain seq x y z
N SER A 1 7.39 -4.02 -12.27
CA SER A 1 6.08 -4.53 -12.66
C SER A 1 5.56 -5.36 -11.52
N VAL A 2 4.28 -5.20 -11.23
CA VAL A 2 3.57 -5.96 -10.19
C VAL A 2 3.50 -7.45 -10.54
N PHE A 3 3.49 -7.76 -11.84
CA PHE A 3 3.39 -9.10 -12.40
C PHE A 3 4.75 -9.76 -12.69
N SER A 4 5.86 -9.07 -12.37
CA SER A 4 7.19 -9.65 -12.55
C SER A 4 7.32 -10.88 -11.68
N GLU A 5 7.70 -12.04 -12.22
CA GLU A 5 7.81 -13.29 -11.45
C GLU A 5 9.15 -13.42 -10.69
N ASP A 6 10.14 -12.59 -11.05
CA ASP A 6 11.47 -12.61 -10.43
C ASP A 6 12.08 -11.20 -10.27
N LYS A 7 13.21 -11.14 -9.56
CA LYS A 7 14.09 -9.95 -9.43
C LYS A 7 14.81 -9.65 -10.73
N HIS A 8 15.23 -8.40 -10.91
CA HIS A 8 16.06 -8.02 -12.06
C HIS A 8 17.40 -8.78 -12.03
N THR A 9 17.92 -9.18 -13.18
CA THR A 9 19.19 -9.95 -13.34
C THR A 9 20.40 -9.30 -12.68
N SER A 10 20.40 -7.97 -12.56
CA SER A 10 21.41 -7.19 -11.83
C SER A 10 21.43 -7.41 -10.30
N ARG A 11 20.52 -8.22 -9.74
CA ARG A 11 20.40 -8.48 -8.31
C ARG A 11 21.08 -9.78 -7.92
N SER A 12 21.89 -9.73 -6.87
CA SER A 12 22.61 -10.89 -6.34
C SER A 12 21.68 -11.88 -5.65
N ASP A 13 22.19 -13.07 -5.33
CA ASP A 13 21.45 -14.12 -4.60
C ASP A 13 21.07 -13.73 -3.17
N ARG A 14 21.73 -12.72 -2.60
CA ARG A 14 21.36 -12.15 -1.30
C ARG A 14 20.08 -11.32 -1.37
N TYR A 15 19.68 -10.88 -2.57
CA TYR A 15 18.45 -10.14 -2.77
C TYR A 15 17.28 -11.12 -2.83
N SER A 16 16.34 -10.91 -1.91
CA SER A 16 15.16 -11.73 -1.76
C SER A 16 13.98 -11.04 -2.47
N TYR A 17 13.43 -11.71 -3.47
CA TYR A 17 12.27 -11.25 -4.23
C TYR A 17 11.01 -11.31 -3.37
N ILE A 18 10.20 -10.25 -3.40
CA ILE A 18 8.89 -10.18 -2.73
C ILE A 18 7.83 -10.11 -3.83
N PRO A 19 7.07 -11.19 -4.07
CA PRO A 19 5.99 -11.17 -5.03
C PRO A 19 4.87 -10.24 -4.55
N THR A 20 4.64 -9.15 -5.27
CA THR A 20 3.56 -8.21 -4.95
C THR A 20 2.20 -8.91 -5.08
N ILE A 21 2.05 -9.83 -6.04
CA ILE A 21 0.82 -10.57 -6.28
C ILE A 21 0.33 -11.38 -5.07
N THR A 22 1.23 -12.07 -4.35
CA THR A 22 0.87 -12.88 -3.18
C THR A 22 0.22 -12.03 -2.09
N LEU A 23 0.74 -10.82 -1.89
CA LEU A 23 0.14 -9.88 -0.94
C LEU A 23 -1.21 -9.35 -1.45
N LEU A 24 -1.31 -9.00 -2.73
CA LEU A 24 -2.56 -8.50 -3.30
C LEU A 24 -3.69 -9.52 -3.16
N GLU A 25 -3.42 -10.81 -3.40
CA GLU A 25 -4.40 -11.87 -3.21
C GLU A 25 -4.88 -11.98 -1.75
N ASN A 26 -3.96 -11.84 -0.79
CA ASN A 26 -4.32 -11.85 0.63
C ASN A 26 -5.19 -10.64 1.00
N LEU A 27 -4.79 -9.44 0.57
CA LEU A 27 -5.58 -8.22 0.82
C LEU A 27 -6.95 -8.26 0.12
N GLN A 28 -7.05 -8.90 -1.04
CA GLN A 28 -8.30 -9.09 -1.76
C GLN A 28 -9.27 -10.01 -0.99
N ARG A 29 -8.76 -11.07 -0.35
CA ARG A 29 -9.59 -11.92 0.55
C ARG A 29 -10.14 -11.16 1.74
N GLU A 30 -9.42 -10.14 2.19
CA GLU A 30 -9.82 -9.21 3.26
C GLU A 30 -10.66 -8.02 2.72
N GLY A 31 -11.08 -8.08 1.46
CA GLY A 31 -11.99 -7.11 0.85
C GLY A 31 -11.32 -5.84 0.33
N PHE A 32 -9.99 -5.79 0.20
CA PHE A 32 -9.27 -4.66 -0.40
C PHE A 32 -8.96 -4.90 -1.88
N GLU A 33 -9.37 -3.97 -2.74
CA GLU A 33 -9.18 -4.05 -4.18
C GLU A 33 -8.27 -2.93 -4.70
N PRO A 34 -7.34 -3.22 -5.62
CA PRO A 34 -6.57 -2.20 -6.30
C PRO A 34 -7.48 -1.30 -7.13
N PHE A 35 -7.40 0.02 -6.94
CA PHE A 35 -8.14 0.99 -7.77
C PHE A 35 -7.19 1.93 -8.54
N PHE A 36 -5.92 1.97 -8.16
CA PHE A 36 -4.89 2.74 -8.85
C PHE A 36 -3.55 2.02 -8.83
N ALA A 37 -2.87 2.03 -9.97
CA ALA A 37 -1.54 1.49 -10.14
C ALA A 37 -0.70 2.46 -10.98
N CYS A 38 0.52 2.71 -10.57
CA CYS A 38 1.49 3.38 -11.42
C CYS A 38 2.88 2.77 -11.24
N GLN A 39 3.71 2.92 -12.27
CA GLN A 39 5.06 2.41 -12.28
C GLN A 39 6.02 3.51 -12.74
N SER A 40 7.19 3.60 -12.09
CA SER A 40 8.21 4.57 -12.44
C SER A 40 8.72 4.33 -13.87
N ARG A 41 8.75 5.42 -14.65
CA ARG A 41 9.33 5.43 -16.00
C ARG A 41 10.86 5.32 -15.91
N VAL A 42 11.44 4.57 -16.82
CA VAL A 42 12.89 4.43 -16.98
C VAL A 42 13.30 4.57 -18.44
N ARG A 43 14.55 5.01 -18.64
CA ARG A 43 15.17 5.12 -19.96
C ARG A 43 15.64 3.76 -20.48
N ASP A 44 16.17 2.94 -19.58
CA ASP A 44 16.65 1.58 -19.85
C ASP A 44 15.46 0.62 -19.97
N PRO A 45 15.20 0.04 -21.16
CA PRO A 45 14.08 -0.89 -21.37
C PRO A 45 14.16 -2.16 -20.53
N GLU A 46 15.36 -2.68 -20.25
CA GLU A 46 15.52 -3.94 -19.51
C GLU A 46 15.07 -3.81 -18.05
N ARG A 47 15.18 -2.60 -17.50
CA ARG A 47 14.74 -2.31 -16.13
C ARG A 47 13.24 -2.03 -16.03
N ARG A 48 12.57 -1.80 -17.16
CA ARG A 48 11.16 -1.36 -17.17
C ARG A 48 10.26 -2.29 -16.39
N GLU A 49 10.52 -3.59 -16.37
CA GLU A 49 9.67 -4.56 -15.68
C GLU A 49 9.99 -4.74 -14.19
N HIS A 50 11.01 -4.09 -13.67
CA HIS A 50 11.45 -4.27 -12.28
C HIS A 50 11.47 -2.97 -11.46
N THR A 51 11.12 -1.84 -12.09
CA THR A 51 11.10 -0.55 -11.40
C THR A 51 10.06 -0.48 -10.31
N LYS A 52 10.24 0.54 -9.46
CA LYS A 52 9.31 0.89 -8.41
C LYS A 52 7.89 1.03 -8.96
N HIS A 53 6.97 0.34 -8.33
CA HIS A 53 5.55 0.43 -8.59
C HIS A 53 4.82 0.82 -7.31
N LEU A 54 3.77 1.61 -7.52
CA LEU A 54 2.87 2.09 -6.49
C LEU A 54 1.50 1.49 -6.78
N LEU A 55 0.92 0.84 -5.78
CA LEU A 55 -0.44 0.35 -5.80
C LEU A 55 -1.22 1.01 -4.69
N ARG A 56 -2.47 1.35 -4.97
CA ARG A 56 -3.40 1.90 -3.99
C ARG A 56 -4.61 0.99 -3.94
N LEU A 57 -4.91 0.50 -2.75
CA LEU A 57 -6.02 -0.41 -2.49
C LEU A 57 -7.05 0.24 -1.58
N ARG A 58 -8.33 0.00 -1.83
CA ARG A 58 -9.46 0.45 -1.00
C ARG A 58 -10.37 -0.73 -0.69
N ARG A 59 -11.14 -0.65 0.40
CA ARG A 59 -12.19 -1.63 0.67
C ARG A 59 -13.24 -1.64 -0.45
N ALA A 60 -13.68 -2.83 -0.85
CA ALA A 60 -14.75 -3.04 -1.81
C ALA A 60 -16.01 -2.29 -1.36
N GLY A 61 -16.68 -1.60 -2.29
CA GLY A 61 -17.85 -0.77 -1.99
C GLY A 61 -17.57 0.64 -1.43
N GLN A 62 -16.34 0.93 -0.99
CA GLN A 62 -15.94 2.26 -0.51
C GLN A 62 -15.06 3.03 -1.50
N ILE A 63 -14.88 2.53 -2.73
CA ILE A 63 -13.91 3.08 -3.70
C ILE A 63 -14.14 4.59 -3.96
N ASN A 64 -15.38 5.06 -3.98
CA ASN A 64 -15.74 6.46 -4.25
C ASN A 64 -16.07 7.28 -2.99
N GLY A 65 -15.77 6.78 -1.79
CA GLY A 65 -16.01 7.52 -0.55
C GLY A 65 -15.18 8.81 -0.45
N GLN A 66 -15.68 9.79 0.31
CA GLN A 66 -14.96 11.05 0.55
C GLN A 66 -13.73 10.86 1.47
N HIS A 67 -13.85 10.00 2.48
CA HIS A 67 -12.78 9.59 3.37
C HIS A 67 -12.75 8.07 3.35
N VAL A 68 -11.67 7.49 2.84
CA VAL A 68 -11.61 6.04 2.62
C VAL A 68 -10.35 5.47 3.24
N PRO A 69 -10.44 4.29 3.89
CA PRO A 69 -9.27 3.55 4.30
C PRO A 69 -8.55 3.06 3.04
N GLU A 70 -7.28 3.43 2.94
CA GLU A 70 -6.44 3.07 1.81
C GLU A 70 -5.12 2.49 2.27
N ILE A 71 -4.68 1.45 1.56
CA ILE A 71 -3.34 0.88 1.70
C ILE A 71 -2.55 1.28 0.45
N ILE A 72 -1.46 2.00 0.65
CA ILE A 72 -0.50 2.28 -0.41
C ILE A 72 0.65 1.28 -0.30
N ILE A 73 0.87 0.51 -1.36
CA ILE A 73 1.98 -0.43 -1.49
C ILE A 73 3.03 0.19 -2.39
N LEU A 74 4.28 0.21 -1.93
CA LEU A 74 5.44 0.55 -2.74
C LEU A 74 6.38 -0.65 -2.77
N ASN A 75 6.75 -1.11 -3.96
CA ASN A 75 7.71 -2.19 -4.11
C ASN A 75 8.55 -2.00 -5.37
N SER A 76 9.75 -2.55 -5.39
CA SER A 76 10.65 -2.59 -6.55
C SER A 76 11.34 -3.93 -6.61
N HIS A 77 11.70 -4.38 -7.81
CA HIS A 77 12.38 -5.67 -8.02
C HIS A 77 13.82 -5.48 -8.54
N ASP A 78 14.26 -4.24 -8.71
CA ASP A 78 15.63 -3.85 -9.06
C ASP A 78 16.45 -3.38 -7.85
N GLY A 79 15.86 -3.40 -6.65
CA GLY A 79 16.48 -2.99 -5.40
C GLY A 79 16.64 -1.49 -5.22
N ALA A 80 15.93 -0.66 -6.02
CA ALA A 80 15.91 0.79 -5.84
C ALA A 80 15.11 1.22 -4.59
N SER A 81 14.20 0.39 -4.10
CA SER A 81 13.46 0.59 -2.85
C SER A 81 13.22 -0.71 -2.10
N SER A 82 12.96 -0.58 -0.80
CA SER A 82 12.33 -1.65 -0.01
C SER A 82 10.85 -1.78 -0.36
N PHE A 83 10.28 -2.88 0.10
CA PHE A 83 8.85 -3.06 0.18
C PHE A 83 8.28 -2.20 1.32
N GLN A 84 7.23 -1.42 1.03
CA GLN A 84 6.58 -0.54 2.00
C GLN A 84 5.06 -0.68 1.93
N LEU A 85 4.43 -0.64 3.10
CA LEU A 85 2.99 -0.54 3.29
C LEU A 85 2.68 0.72 4.09
N LEU A 86 1.86 1.60 3.51
CA LEU A 86 1.43 2.85 4.12
C LEU A 86 -0.09 2.83 4.26
N PRO A 87 -0.63 2.45 5.44
CA PRO A 87 -2.04 2.59 5.73
C PRO A 87 -2.41 4.04 6.06
N GLY A 88 -3.60 4.46 5.64
CA GLY A 88 -4.10 5.78 6.00
C GLY A 88 -5.57 5.97 5.66
N ILE A 89 -6.18 7.00 6.24
CA ILE A 89 -7.45 7.53 5.75
C ILE A 89 -7.11 8.67 4.81
N PHE A 90 -7.54 8.49 3.57
CA PHE A 90 -7.15 9.34 2.47
C PHE A 90 -8.39 9.95 1.83
N ARG A 91 -8.34 11.26 1.61
CA ARG A 91 -9.34 12.00 0.85
C ARG A 91 -8.80 12.26 -0.54
N SER A 92 -9.56 11.85 -1.55
CA SER A 92 -9.28 12.28 -2.93
C SER A 92 -9.53 13.78 -3.04
N VAL A 93 -8.50 14.55 -3.41
CA VAL A 93 -8.58 16.00 -3.58
C VAL A 93 -8.66 16.39 -5.05
N CYS A 94 -7.97 15.66 -5.94
CA CYS A 94 -8.10 15.85 -7.39
C CYS A 94 -7.86 14.56 -8.18
N THR A 95 -8.24 14.58 -9.46
CA THR A 95 -8.05 13.49 -10.42
C THR A 95 -6.58 13.14 -10.71
N ASN A 96 -5.64 14.02 -10.36
CA ASN A 96 -4.19 13.76 -10.47
C ASN A 96 -3.63 12.96 -9.28
N SER A 97 -4.48 12.22 -8.55
CA SER A 97 -4.10 11.47 -7.36
C SER A 97 -3.56 12.31 -6.21
N LEU A 98 -3.88 13.62 -6.13
CA LEU A 98 -3.60 14.40 -4.93
C LEU A 98 -4.45 13.86 -3.78
N VAL A 99 -3.78 13.56 -2.67
CA VAL A 99 -4.40 12.97 -1.50
C VAL A 99 -4.04 13.80 -0.29
N CYS A 100 -5.04 14.24 0.46
CA CYS A 100 -4.85 14.73 1.83
C CYS A 100 -5.35 13.64 2.77
N GLY A 101 -4.54 13.26 3.74
CA GLY A 101 -4.89 12.16 4.63
C GLY A 101 -3.92 12.03 5.79
N GLN A 102 -4.34 11.27 6.79
CA GLN A 102 -3.50 10.88 7.90
C GLN A 102 -3.01 9.46 7.63
N SER A 103 -1.70 9.28 7.49
CA SER A 103 -1.11 7.94 7.54
C SER A 103 -1.02 7.47 8.99
N PHE A 104 -1.22 6.17 9.21
CA PHE A 104 -1.24 5.57 10.55
C PHE A 104 0.07 4.84 10.89
N GLY A 105 1.13 5.14 10.13
CA GLY A 105 2.42 4.48 10.22
C GLY A 105 2.92 4.05 8.84
N GLU A 106 4.10 3.44 8.83
CA GLU A 106 4.69 2.80 7.65
C GLU A 106 5.33 1.50 8.10
N ILE A 107 5.05 0.40 7.39
CA ILE A 107 5.77 -0.86 7.54
C ILE A 107 6.75 -0.98 6.40
N ARG A 108 8.02 -1.24 6.73
CA ARG A 108 9.11 -1.30 5.76
C ARG A 108 9.86 -2.62 5.87
N VAL A 109 9.83 -3.41 4.80
CA VAL A 109 10.51 -4.70 4.73
C VAL A 109 11.67 -4.62 3.74
N PRO A 110 12.93 -4.79 4.19
CA PRO A 110 14.07 -4.85 3.29
C PRO A 110 14.07 -6.17 2.50
N HIS A 111 14.58 -6.15 1.26
CA HIS A 111 14.70 -7.33 0.40
C HIS A 111 15.88 -8.26 0.80
N ARG A 112 15.94 -8.65 2.08
CA ARG A 112 17.01 -9.50 2.61
C ARG A 112 16.50 -10.41 3.74
N GLY A 113 16.77 -11.71 3.58
CA GLY A 113 16.43 -12.74 4.57
C GLY A 113 15.06 -13.37 4.32
N ASP A 114 14.47 -13.96 5.36
CA ASP A 114 13.09 -14.43 5.29
C ASP A 114 12.13 -13.24 5.45
N ILE A 115 11.44 -12.95 4.35
CA ILE A 115 10.69 -11.70 4.17
C ILE A 115 9.21 -11.93 3.84
N VAL A 116 8.84 -13.08 3.27
CA VAL A 116 7.45 -13.33 2.88
C VAL A 116 6.54 -13.32 4.11
N GLY A 117 6.97 -13.98 5.19
CA GLY A 117 6.26 -13.97 6.46
C GLY A 117 6.10 -12.55 7.03
N LYS A 118 7.17 -11.74 7.02
CA LYS A 118 7.14 -10.37 7.53
C LYS A 118 6.23 -9.44 6.74
N VAL A 119 6.14 -9.64 5.42
CA VAL A 119 5.25 -8.86 4.55
C VAL A 119 3.79 -9.20 4.86
N ILE A 120 3.48 -10.49 5.04
CA ILE A 120 2.13 -10.95 5.38
C ILE A 120 1.73 -10.48 6.79
N GLU A 121 2.61 -10.66 7.77
CA GLU A 121 2.40 -10.19 9.15
C GLU A 121 2.15 -8.68 9.18
N GLY A 122 2.98 -7.90 8.48
CA GLY A 122 2.79 -6.46 8.38
C GLY A 122 1.47 -6.08 7.72
N ALA A 123 1.01 -6.84 6.73
CA ALA A 123 -0.30 -6.61 6.12
C ALA A 123 -1.46 -6.82 7.11
N TYR A 124 -1.39 -7.85 7.96
CA TYR A 124 -2.38 -8.07 9.02
C TYR A 124 -2.32 -7.01 10.12
N GLU A 125 -1.13 -6.53 10.48
CA GLU A 125 -0.98 -5.40 11.40
C GLU A 125 -1.70 -4.15 10.88
N VAL A 126 -1.54 -3.86 9.59
CA VAL A 126 -2.23 -2.77 8.90
C VAL A 126 -3.75 -2.89 8.99
N LEU A 127 -4.30 -4.09 8.80
CA LEU A 127 -5.75 -4.32 8.91
C LEU A 127 -6.28 -4.01 10.31
N GLY A 128 -5.59 -4.46 11.36
CA GLY A 128 -5.96 -4.15 12.74
C GLY A 128 -5.83 -2.67 13.12
N VAL A 129 -5.06 -1.88 12.37
CA VAL A 129 -5.02 -0.41 12.54
C VAL A 129 -6.29 0.23 11.98
N PHE A 130 -6.83 -0.24 10.85
CA PHE A 130 -8.01 0.37 10.24
C PHE A 130 -9.27 0.26 11.10
N ASP A 131 -9.51 -0.89 11.73
CA ASP A 131 -10.71 -1.07 12.54
C ASP A 131 -10.72 -0.10 13.74
N ARG A 132 -9.56 0.09 14.39
CA ARG A 132 -9.39 1.07 15.48
C ARG A 132 -9.54 2.52 15.02
N VAL A 133 -9.10 2.84 13.81
CA VAL A 133 -9.23 4.18 13.24
C VAL A 133 -10.69 4.47 12.89
N GLU A 134 -11.38 3.50 12.29
CA GLU A 134 -12.77 3.65 11.88
C GLU A 134 -13.68 3.86 13.09
N GLU A 135 -13.49 3.08 14.16
CA GLU A 135 -14.20 3.26 15.43
C GLU A 135 -13.98 4.68 16.01
N LYS A 136 -12.72 5.13 16.04
CA LYS A 136 -12.39 6.49 16.50
C LYS A 136 -13.01 7.57 15.61
N ARG A 137 -13.05 7.36 14.30
CA ARG A 137 -13.65 8.27 13.32
C ARG A 137 -15.15 8.39 13.57
N GLU A 138 -15.84 7.27 13.73
CA GLU A 138 -17.28 7.25 14.02
C GLU A 138 -17.59 7.91 15.36
N ALA A 139 -16.82 7.61 16.41
CA ALA A 139 -16.95 8.25 17.71
C ALA A 139 -16.79 9.78 17.61
N MET A 140 -15.76 10.26 16.92
CA MET A 140 -15.53 11.69 16.69
C MET A 140 -16.65 12.35 15.87
N GLN A 141 -17.17 11.69 14.83
CA GLN A 141 -18.26 12.23 14.01
C GLN A 141 -19.59 12.29 14.75
N SER A 142 -19.85 11.34 15.66
CA SER A 142 -21.07 11.30 16.46
C SER A 142 -21.10 12.37 17.56
N LEU A 143 -19.94 12.91 17.94
CA LEU A 143 -19.81 13.90 18.99
C LEU A 143 -20.39 15.25 18.51
N ARG A 144 -21.47 15.69 19.15
CA ARG A 144 -21.98 17.06 18.96
C ARG A 144 -21.12 18.04 19.75
N LEU A 145 -20.44 18.93 19.04
CA LEU A 145 -19.70 20.03 19.66
C LEU A 145 -20.68 21.11 20.14
N PRO A 146 -20.40 21.77 21.28
CA PRO A 146 -21.14 22.95 21.69
C PRO A 146 -20.97 24.07 20.65
N ALA A 147 -21.92 25.00 20.61
CA ALA A 147 -21.81 26.15 19.73
C ALA A 147 -20.51 26.92 20.02
N PRO A 148 -19.81 27.42 18.98
CA PRO A 148 -18.64 28.25 19.19
C PRO A 148 -19.02 29.48 20.04
N ALA A 149 -18.13 29.83 20.96
CA ALA A 149 -18.29 30.98 21.86
C ALA A 149 -18.31 32.31 21.09
#